data_AF-A0A498MQD4-F1
#
_entry.id   AF-A0A498MQD4-F1
#
_cell.length_a   1.000
_cell.length_b   1.000
_cell.length_c   1.000
_cell.angle_alpha   90.00
_cell.angle_beta   90.00
_cell.angle_gamma   90.00
#
_symmetry.space_group_name_H-M   'P 1'
#
loop_
_entity.id
_entity.type
_entity.pdbx_description
1 polymer ?
#
loop_
_entity_poly.entity_id
_entity_poly.type
_entity_poly.pdbx_seq_one_letter_code
_entity_poly.pdbx_strand_id
1 'polypeptide(L)'
;MNSASALQKEYAEPEKPGVCPTNDLGAATLGVCAEPCSLDSDCPNDEKCCSNGCGHQCISPSTYEKPGPCPKNLGIGLCVESCSHDDDCPNNQKCCSNGCGHECMAPYKAQPEKPGVCRIINVEEAMLGVCAEMCSHDGDCPNDQKCCSNGCGHECMAPYKAEPEKPGACPTINFEKAKLGVCAEMCSHDGDCPNDRKCCSNGCGHQCMAPYKEKPGVCPRRVIGVRLCEELCAHDTDCPDDEKCCSTKCGRECTPPFKVKLTD
;
A
#
# COMPACT_ATOMS: atom_id res chain seq x y z
N MET A 1 42.42 40.73 7.14
CA MET A 1 42.76 39.31 6.92
C MET A 1 41.75 38.48 7.67
N ASN A 2 40.80 37.88 6.96
CA ASN A 2 40.09 36.68 7.40
C ASN A 2 39.37 36.11 6.18
N SER A 3 39.91 34.97 5.74
CA SER A 3 39.50 34.22 4.56
C SER A 3 38.13 33.61 4.80
N ALA A 4 37.16 33.96 3.96
CA ALA A 4 35.90 33.24 3.88
C ALA A 4 36.15 31.89 3.22
N SER A 5 36.02 30.82 4.01
CA SER A 5 36.07 29.42 3.56
C SER A 5 34.95 29.19 2.55
N ALA A 6 35.31 28.93 1.30
CA ALA A 6 34.37 28.52 0.26
C ALA A 6 33.84 27.12 0.60
N LEU A 7 32.53 27.03 0.82
CA LEU A 7 31.80 25.77 0.90
C LEU A 7 31.94 25.04 -0.44
N GLN A 8 32.66 23.92 -0.46
CA GLN A 8 32.57 22.95 -1.54
C GLN A 8 31.17 22.35 -1.49
N LYS A 9 30.30 22.81 -2.38
CA LYS A 9 29.08 22.09 -2.72
C LYS A 9 29.52 20.82 -3.43
N GLU A 10 29.28 19.68 -2.79
CA GLU A 10 29.32 18.37 -3.42
C GLU A 10 28.16 18.35 -4.43
N TYR A 11 28.46 18.70 -5.67
CA TYR A 11 27.52 18.53 -6.78
C TYR A 11 27.47 17.03 -7.02
N ALA A 12 26.40 16.35 -6.58
CA ALA A 12 26.09 15.02 -7.09
C ALA A 12 25.91 15.14 -8.60
N GLU A 13 26.81 14.51 -9.37
CA GLU A 13 26.74 14.50 -10.83
C GLU A 13 25.45 13.80 -11.28
N PRO A 14 24.83 14.24 -12.40
CA PRO A 14 23.57 13.66 -12.85
C PRO A 14 23.76 12.20 -13.27
N GLU A 15 22.99 11.29 -12.66
CA GLU A 15 22.96 9.88 -13.06
C GLU A 15 22.53 9.72 -14.52
N LYS A 16 23.16 8.81 -15.26
CA LYS A 16 22.74 8.52 -16.63
C LYS A 16 21.37 7.80 -16.62
N PRO A 17 20.48 8.10 -17.58
CA PRO A 17 19.17 7.43 -17.66
C PRO A 17 19.27 5.92 -17.85
N GLY A 18 18.25 5.19 -17.40
CA GLY A 18 18.17 3.72 -17.49
C GLY A 18 18.52 3.02 -16.18
N VAL A 19 18.25 1.72 -16.11
CA VAL A 19 18.45 0.90 -14.91
C VAL A 19 19.56 -0.12 -15.17
N CYS A 20 20.38 -0.36 -14.15
CA CYS A 20 21.40 -1.41 -14.21
C CYS A 20 20.75 -2.80 -14.30
N PRO A 21 21.30 -3.72 -15.11
CA PRO A 21 20.89 -5.11 -15.08
C PRO A 21 20.95 -5.68 -13.66
N THR A 22 19.92 -6.43 -13.28
CA THR A 22 19.95 -7.23 -12.05
C THR A 22 20.83 -8.43 -12.27
N ASN A 23 22.08 -8.36 -11.80
CA ASN A 23 22.97 -9.51 -11.78
C ASN A 23 22.65 -10.39 -10.58
N ASP A 24 21.87 -11.45 -10.80
CA ASP A 24 21.74 -12.57 -9.86
C ASP A 24 22.39 -13.81 -10.48
N LEU A 25 23.73 -13.84 -10.53
CA LEU A 25 24.42 -15.09 -10.86
C LEU A 25 25.70 -15.27 -10.05
N GLY A 26 25.62 -16.23 -9.13
CA GLY A 26 26.73 -16.85 -8.42
C GLY A 26 27.75 -17.48 -9.35
N ALA A 27 28.57 -16.65 -9.99
CA ALA A 27 29.78 -17.04 -10.69
C ALA A 27 30.95 -16.18 -10.18
N ALA A 28 31.26 -16.31 -8.89
CA ALA A 28 32.60 -16.06 -8.38
C ALA A 28 33.54 -17.17 -8.90
N THR A 29 33.73 -17.27 -10.21
CA THR A 29 34.73 -18.12 -10.84
C THR A 29 36.08 -17.42 -10.80
N LEU A 30 36.84 -17.65 -9.72
CA LEU A 30 38.31 -17.52 -9.66
C LEU A 30 38.94 -16.36 -10.47
N GLY A 31 38.38 -15.16 -10.36
CA GLY A 31 38.84 -13.95 -11.04
C GLY A 31 39.04 -12.81 -10.05
N VAL A 32 39.99 -11.92 -10.33
CA VAL A 32 40.20 -10.70 -9.57
C VAL A 32 39.00 -9.78 -9.79
N CYS A 33 38.33 -9.33 -8.73
CA CYS A 33 37.28 -8.31 -8.85
C CYS A 33 37.89 -7.05 -9.50
N ALA A 34 37.26 -6.58 -10.57
CA ALA A 34 37.71 -5.39 -11.29
C ALA A 34 36.79 -4.21 -10.93
N GLU A 35 37.40 -3.06 -10.65
CA GLU A 35 36.73 -1.78 -10.38
C GLU A 35 37.07 -0.74 -11.47
N PRO A 36 36.69 -0.97 -12.73
CA PRO A 36 36.95 -0.07 -13.86
C PRO A 36 36.13 1.22 -13.81
N CYS A 37 35.05 1.28 -13.04
CA CYS A 37 34.21 2.44 -12.86
C CYS A 37 33.71 2.52 -11.41
N SER A 38 33.37 3.71 -10.95
CA SER A 38 32.72 3.95 -9.65
C SER A 38 31.45 4.81 -9.80
N LEU A 39 31.35 5.56 -10.90
CA LEU A 39 30.23 6.41 -11.27
C LEU A 39 29.85 6.18 -12.73
N ASP A 40 28.61 6.50 -13.10
CA ASP A 40 28.16 6.47 -14.50
C ASP A 40 29.02 7.36 -15.40
N SER A 41 29.58 8.45 -14.86
CA SER A 41 30.45 9.38 -15.58
C SER A 41 31.80 8.79 -15.99
N ASP A 42 32.26 7.73 -15.32
CA ASP A 42 33.48 7.00 -15.71
C ASP A 42 33.27 6.18 -16.98
N CYS A 43 32.01 5.88 -17.30
CA CYS A 43 31.64 5.04 -18.43
C CYS A 43 31.45 5.87 -19.70
N PRO A 44 31.86 5.36 -20.88
CA PRO A 44 31.67 6.07 -22.14
C PRO A 44 30.18 6.11 -22.53
N ASN A 45 29.80 7.09 -23.36
CA ASN A 45 28.47 7.21 -23.94
C ASN A 45 27.35 7.15 -22.89
N ASP A 46 26.28 6.39 -23.15
CA ASP A 46 25.13 6.19 -22.26
C ASP A 46 25.29 4.99 -21.32
N GLU A 47 26.47 4.38 -21.23
CA GLU A 47 26.71 3.23 -20.35
C GLU A 47 26.68 3.63 -18.86
N LYS A 48 26.04 2.80 -18.04
CA LYS A 48 26.00 2.95 -16.57
C LYS A 48 27.05 2.09 -15.92
N CYS A 49 27.55 2.55 -14.78
CA CYS A 49 28.45 1.76 -13.94
C CYS A 49 27.63 0.84 -13.06
N CYS A 50 27.59 -0.45 -13.42
CA CYS A 50 26.72 -1.42 -12.78
C CYS A 50 27.52 -2.47 -12.03
N SER A 51 27.02 -2.88 -10.86
CA SER A 51 27.62 -3.97 -10.09
C SER A 51 27.46 -5.28 -10.85
N ASN A 52 28.57 -6.01 -11.00
CA ASN A 52 28.57 -7.33 -11.59
C ASN A 52 28.62 -8.48 -10.57
N GLY A 53 28.48 -8.16 -9.28
CA GLY A 53 28.52 -9.11 -8.16
C GLY A 53 29.89 -9.25 -7.47
N CYS A 54 31.00 -8.87 -8.12
CA CYS A 54 32.36 -8.86 -7.53
C CYS A 54 32.97 -7.44 -7.55
N GLY A 55 32.67 -6.66 -8.58
CA GLY A 55 33.03 -5.25 -8.70
C GLY A 55 32.05 -4.53 -9.63
N HIS A 56 32.53 -3.55 -10.40
CA HIS A 56 31.69 -2.76 -11.30
C HIS A 56 32.09 -2.91 -12.76
N GLN A 57 31.18 -2.61 -13.68
CA GLN A 57 31.48 -2.60 -15.10
C GLN A 57 30.57 -1.60 -15.81
N CYS A 58 31.12 -0.93 -16.83
CA CYS A 58 30.34 -0.12 -17.75
C CYS A 58 29.52 -1.03 -18.67
N ILE A 59 28.20 -0.91 -18.60
CA ILE A 59 27.26 -1.66 -19.42
C ILE A 59 26.16 -0.73 -19.95
N SER A 60 25.66 -1.01 -21.15
CA SER A 60 24.51 -0.31 -21.70
C SER A 60 23.28 -0.58 -20.82
N PRO A 61 22.65 0.46 -20.23
CA PRO A 61 21.53 0.26 -19.32
C PRO A 61 20.26 -0.13 -20.05
N SER A 62 19.38 -0.88 -19.37
CA SER A 62 18.04 -1.11 -19.90
C SER A 62 17.25 0.20 -19.84
N THR A 63 16.66 0.58 -20.98
CA THR A 63 15.90 1.83 -21.12
C THR A 63 14.40 1.58 -21.32
N TYR A 64 13.98 0.31 -21.43
CA TYR A 64 12.64 -0.04 -21.85
C TYR A 64 11.98 -1.01 -20.87
N GLU A 65 11.26 -0.43 -19.90
CA GLU A 65 10.26 -1.15 -19.10
C GLU A 65 9.00 -1.32 -19.94
N LYS A 66 8.63 -2.57 -20.28
CA LYS A 66 7.38 -2.80 -21.01
C LYS A 66 6.19 -2.55 -20.10
N PRO A 67 5.10 -1.95 -20.62
CA PRO A 67 3.94 -1.58 -19.80
C PRO A 67 3.27 -2.78 -19.12
N GLY A 68 2.87 -2.59 -17.86
CA GLY A 68 2.11 -3.55 -17.05
C GLY A 68 2.94 -4.24 -15.97
N PRO A 69 2.32 -4.72 -14.88
CA PRO A 69 3.01 -5.47 -13.84
C PRO A 69 3.26 -6.93 -14.24
N CYS A 70 4.27 -7.57 -13.63
CA CYS A 70 4.43 -9.02 -13.73
C CYS A 70 3.26 -9.75 -13.05
N PRO A 71 2.82 -10.90 -13.57
CA PRO A 71 1.85 -11.74 -12.88
C PRO A 71 2.41 -12.25 -11.55
N LYS A 72 1.54 -12.37 -10.54
CA LYS A 72 1.92 -12.97 -9.26
C LYS A 72 2.19 -14.46 -9.46
N ASN A 73 3.34 -14.94 -8.99
CA ASN A 73 3.65 -16.36 -8.99
C ASN A 73 3.00 -17.08 -7.81
N LEU A 74 2.32 -18.19 -8.11
CA LEU A 74 1.66 -19.07 -7.13
C LEU A 74 2.57 -20.25 -6.69
N GLY A 75 3.82 -20.28 -7.14
CA GLY A 75 4.76 -21.36 -6.87
C GLY A 75 6.19 -21.01 -7.29
N ILE A 76 7.08 -22.01 -7.19
CA ILE A 76 8.49 -21.91 -7.58
C ILE A 76 8.65 -22.57 -8.96
N GLY A 77 8.99 -21.78 -9.97
CA GLY A 77 9.29 -22.25 -11.32
C GLY A 77 10.65 -22.93 -11.43
N LEU A 78 11.04 -23.28 -12.67
CA LEU A 78 12.38 -23.79 -12.93
C LEU A 78 13.40 -22.67 -12.71
N CYS A 79 14.51 -23.01 -12.05
CA CYS A 79 15.63 -22.10 -11.79
C CYS A 79 16.46 -21.88 -13.07
N VAL A 80 15.84 -21.31 -14.09
CA VAL A 80 16.43 -21.02 -15.40
C VAL A 80 16.22 -19.54 -15.69
N GLU A 81 17.33 -18.86 -15.97
CA GLU A 81 17.33 -17.48 -16.46
C GLU A 81 17.10 -17.46 -17.97
N SER A 82 15.83 -17.43 -18.38
CA SER A 82 15.44 -17.38 -19.80
C SER A 82 15.47 -15.97 -20.38
N CYS A 83 15.52 -14.95 -19.52
CA CYS A 83 15.63 -13.54 -19.85
C CYS A 83 16.31 -12.81 -18.70
N SER A 84 16.85 -11.62 -18.95
CA SER A 84 17.36 -10.72 -17.92
C SER A 84 16.63 -9.37 -17.92
N HIS A 85 16.05 -8.99 -19.06
CA HIS A 85 15.26 -7.78 -19.22
C HIS A 85 14.04 -8.02 -20.09
N ASP A 86 13.10 -7.09 -19.98
CA ASP A 86 11.95 -6.99 -20.87
C ASP A 86 12.36 -7.00 -22.36
N ASP A 87 13.48 -6.39 -22.72
CA ASP A 87 13.95 -6.35 -24.11
C ASP A 87 14.39 -7.71 -24.66
N ASP A 88 14.75 -8.67 -23.80
CA ASP A 88 15.05 -10.05 -24.20
C ASP A 88 13.79 -10.81 -24.62
N CYS A 89 12.63 -10.32 -24.20
CA CYS A 89 11.36 -11.00 -24.35
C CYS A 89 10.58 -10.53 -25.59
N PRO A 90 10.00 -11.45 -26.38
CA PRO A 90 9.29 -11.10 -27.59
C PRO A 90 7.98 -10.34 -27.29
N ASN A 91 7.58 -9.48 -28.23
CA ASN A 91 6.34 -8.71 -28.13
C ASN A 91 6.26 -7.88 -26.84
N ASN A 92 5.08 -7.87 -26.20
CA ASN A 92 4.81 -7.17 -24.95
C ASN A 92 5.14 -7.98 -23.70
N GLN A 93 5.84 -9.13 -23.78
CA GLN A 93 6.13 -9.98 -22.62
C GLN A 93 7.23 -9.39 -21.75
N LYS A 94 7.03 -9.36 -20.44
CA LYS A 94 8.02 -8.88 -19.47
C LYS A 94 8.91 -10.02 -18.99
N CYS A 95 10.14 -9.69 -18.61
CA CYS A 95 11.00 -10.63 -17.94
C CYS A 95 10.64 -10.67 -16.45
N CYS A 96 9.93 -11.73 -16.06
CA CYS A 96 9.34 -11.83 -14.74
C CYS A 96 9.98 -12.97 -13.96
N SER A 97 10.29 -12.72 -12.69
CA SER A 97 10.72 -13.79 -11.79
C SER A 97 9.61 -14.83 -11.68
N ASN A 98 9.93 -16.11 -11.80
CA ASN A 98 9.02 -17.24 -11.58
C ASN A 98 9.15 -17.85 -10.17
N GLY A 99 9.79 -17.13 -9.24
CA GLY A 99 10.06 -17.61 -7.88
C GLY A 99 11.36 -18.42 -7.72
N CYS A 100 12.07 -18.75 -8.80
CA CYS A 100 13.47 -19.22 -8.72
C CYS A 100 14.38 -18.54 -9.75
N GLY A 101 13.93 -18.43 -11.00
CA GLY A 101 14.63 -17.69 -12.04
C GLY A 101 13.73 -16.71 -12.77
N HIS A 102 14.04 -16.38 -14.02
CA HIS A 102 13.26 -15.45 -14.84
C HIS A 102 12.80 -16.05 -16.16
N GLU A 103 11.56 -15.73 -16.53
CA GLU A 103 10.99 -16.14 -17.81
C GLU A 103 10.14 -15.02 -18.42
N CYS A 104 10.01 -15.05 -19.74
CA CYS A 104 9.20 -14.10 -20.47
C CYS A 104 7.71 -14.40 -20.27
N MET A 105 7.02 -13.52 -19.52
CA MET A 105 5.61 -13.65 -19.21
C MET A 105 4.81 -12.50 -19.80
N ALA A 106 3.58 -12.77 -20.25
CA ALA A 106 2.68 -11.68 -20.60
C ALA A 106 2.38 -10.81 -19.35
N PRO A 107 2.39 -9.47 -19.47
CA PRO A 107 2.10 -8.59 -18.34
C PRO A 107 0.69 -8.87 -17.82
N TYR A 108 0.55 -8.84 -16.49
CA TYR A 108 -0.72 -9.03 -15.83
C TYR A 108 -1.66 -7.89 -16.18
N LYS A 109 -2.72 -8.24 -16.89
CA LYS A 109 -3.86 -7.34 -17.08
C LYS A 109 -4.67 -7.41 -15.81
N ALA A 110 -4.54 -6.40 -14.95
CA ALA A 110 -5.46 -6.21 -13.84
C ALA A 110 -6.88 -6.22 -14.42
N GLN A 111 -7.61 -7.30 -14.13
CA GLN A 111 -9.01 -7.34 -14.48
C GLN A 111 -9.70 -6.27 -13.64
N PRO A 112 -10.60 -5.45 -14.23
CA PRO A 112 -11.26 -4.39 -13.49
C PRO A 112 -11.96 -5.00 -12.26
N GLU A 113 -11.67 -4.46 -11.08
CA GLU A 113 -12.38 -4.87 -9.86
C GLU A 113 -13.86 -4.59 -10.04
N LYS A 114 -14.69 -5.58 -9.71
CA LYS A 114 -16.13 -5.38 -9.77
C LYS A 114 -16.57 -4.52 -8.58
N PRO A 115 -17.55 -3.61 -8.76
CA PRO A 115 -18.07 -2.79 -7.68
C PRO A 115 -18.58 -3.62 -6.49
N GLY A 116 -18.46 -3.08 -5.29
CA GLY A 116 -18.91 -3.72 -4.05
C GLY A 116 -17.78 -4.33 -3.23
N VAL A 117 -18.10 -4.83 -2.04
CA VAL A 117 -17.13 -5.35 -1.06
C VAL A 117 -17.47 -6.81 -0.76
N CYS A 118 -16.45 -7.62 -0.51
CA CYS A 118 -16.63 -8.97 0.00
C CYS A 118 -17.15 -8.93 1.44
N ARG A 119 -18.10 -9.81 1.77
CA ARG A 119 -18.51 -10.01 3.16
C ARG A 119 -17.36 -10.63 3.94
N ILE A 120 -17.01 -10.08 5.10
CA ILE A 120 -16.12 -10.76 6.05
C ILE A 120 -16.97 -11.81 6.78
N ILE A 121 -16.67 -13.10 6.57
CA ILE A 121 -17.36 -14.18 7.28
C ILE A 121 -16.62 -14.44 8.59
N ASN A 122 -17.33 -14.35 9.71
CA ASN A 122 -16.80 -14.75 11.02
C ASN A 122 -16.51 -16.27 10.99
N VAL A 123 -15.29 -16.64 11.39
CA VAL A 123 -14.74 -18.01 11.26
C VAL A 123 -15.60 -19.08 11.95
N GLU A 124 -16.46 -18.71 12.90
CA GLU A 124 -17.40 -19.64 13.56
C GLU A 124 -18.50 -20.18 12.62
N GLU A 125 -18.91 -19.45 11.57
CA GLU A 125 -19.85 -19.93 10.54
C GLU A 125 -19.15 -20.52 9.29
N ALA A 126 -17.86 -20.24 9.11
CA ALA A 126 -17.11 -20.59 7.90
C ALA A 126 -16.63 -22.06 7.84
N MET A 127 -16.72 -22.81 8.94
CA MET A 127 -16.23 -24.20 9.01
C MET A 127 -17.07 -25.23 8.22
N LEU A 128 -18.13 -24.81 7.52
CA LEU A 128 -18.97 -25.65 6.68
C LEU A 128 -18.67 -25.55 5.17
N GLY A 129 -17.63 -24.81 4.77
CA GLY A 129 -17.21 -24.65 3.37
C GLY A 129 -16.11 -25.63 2.93
N VAL A 130 -16.04 -25.93 1.63
CA VAL A 130 -14.90 -26.65 1.04
C VAL A 130 -13.73 -25.65 0.89
N CYS A 131 -12.58 -25.97 1.49
CA CYS A 131 -11.31 -25.26 1.24
C CYS A 131 -10.86 -25.47 -0.20
N ALA A 132 -11.35 -24.63 -1.11
CA ALA A 132 -11.02 -24.69 -2.52
C ALA A 132 -10.80 -23.28 -3.08
N GLU A 133 -9.80 -23.16 -3.94
CA GLU A 133 -9.54 -21.96 -4.75
C GLU A 133 -10.38 -22.06 -6.02
N MET A 134 -11.60 -21.55 -5.98
CA MET A 134 -12.54 -21.59 -7.11
C MET A 134 -12.41 -20.38 -8.03
N CYS A 135 -11.78 -19.30 -7.55
CA CYS A 135 -11.47 -18.09 -8.30
C CYS A 135 -10.17 -17.48 -7.76
N SER A 136 -9.53 -16.65 -8.55
CA SER A 136 -8.32 -15.91 -8.17
C SER A 136 -8.50 -14.39 -8.25
N HIS A 137 -9.49 -13.93 -9.02
CA HIS A 137 -9.87 -12.52 -9.16
C HIS A 137 -11.34 -12.38 -9.56
N ASP A 138 -11.92 -11.19 -9.37
CA ASP A 138 -13.34 -10.90 -9.68
C ASP A 138 -13.73 -11.25 -11.14
N GLY A 139 -12.78 -11.17 -12.06
CA GLY A 139 -12.97 -11.52 -13.47
C GLY A 139 -13.23 -13.00 -13.73
N ASP A 140 -12.80 -13.89 -12.83
CA ASP A 140 -13.09 -15.32 -12.91
C ASP A 140 -14.57 -15.62 -12.61
N CYS A 141 -15.24 -14.69 -11.94
CA CYS A 141 -16.60 -14.88 -11.47
C CYS A 141 -17.63 -14.38 -12.49
N PRO A 142 -18.80 -15.03 -12.61
CA PRO A 142 -19.86 -14.58 -13.49
C PRO A 142 -20.52 -13.30 -12.98
N ASN A 143 -21.13 -12.53 -13.88
CA ASN A 143 -21.97 -11.36 -13.55
C ASN A 143 -21.23 -10.33 -12.67
N ASP A 144 -21.89 -9.82 -11.63
CA ASP A 144 -21.38 -8.86 -10.65
C ASP A 144 -20.67 -9.53 -9.45
N GLN A 145 -20.55 -10.86 -9.43
CA GLN A 145 -19.94 -11.60 -8.32
C GLN A 145 -18.45 -11.29 -8.19
N LYS A 146 -17.99 -11.17 -6.96
CA LYS A 146 -16.60 -10.94 -6.57
C LYS A 146 -15.94 -12.22 -6.10
N CYS A 147 -14.63 -12.32 -6.29
CA CYS A 147 -13.85 -13.42 -5.78
C CYS A 147 -13.49 -13.13 -4.32
N CYS A 148 -14.21 -13.75 -3.40
CA CYS A 148 -14.15 -13.44 -1.99
C CYS A 148 -13.57 -14.60 -1.20
N SER A 149 -12.79 -14.30 -0.16
CA SER A 149 -12.29 -15.35 0.74
C SER A 149 -13.44 -15.91 1.57
N ASN A 150 -13.55 -17.23 1.64
CA ASN A 150 -14.48 -17.93 2.52
C ASN A 150 -13.83 -18.39 3.83
N GLY A 151 -12.64 -17.88 4.15
CA GLY A 151 -11.86 -18.22 5.35
C GLY A 151 -10.80 -19.30 5.14
N CYS A 152 -10.89 -20.10 4.07
CA CYS A 152 -9.89 -21.14 3.75
C CYS A 152 -9.48 -21.19 2.27
N GLY A 153 -10.34 -20.70 1.37
CA GLY A 153 -10.05 -20.50 -0.04
C GLY A 153 -10.80 -19.29 -0.59
N HIS A 154 -11.10 -19.31 -1.89
CA HIS A 154 -11.82 -18.23 -2.56
C HIS A 154 -12.99 -18.76 -3.39
N GLU A 155 -14.09 -18.03 -3.35
CA GLU A 155 -15.36 -18.37 -3.96
C GLU A 155 -16.00 -17.14 -4.58
N CYS A 156 -16.70 -17.35 -5.69
CA CYS A 156 -17.50 -16.31 -6.33
C CYS A 156 -18.77 -16.02 -5.53
N MET A 157 -18.81 -14.86 -4.90
CA MET A 157 -19.93 -14.42 -4.07
C MET A 157 -20.55 -13.15 -4.62
N ALA A 158 -21.87 -12.99 -4.46
CA ALA A 158 -22.52 -11.72 -4.75
C ALA A 158 -21.92 -10.61 -3.86
N PRO A 159 -21.64 -9.41 -4.42
CA PRO A 159 -21.08 -8.32 -3.65
C PRO A 159 -22.02 -7.93 -2.52
N TYR A 160 -21.47 -7.78 -1.31
CA TYR A 160 -22.26 -7.34 -0.17
C TYR A 160 -22.66 -5.87 -0.40
N LYS A 161 -23.97 -5.61 -0.36
CA LYS A 161 -24.48 -4.24 -0.31
C LYS A 161 -24.18 -3.72 1.10
N ALA A 162 -23.08 -2.98 1.24
CA ALA A 162 -22.85 -2.23 2.46
C ALA A 162 -24.09 -1.37 2.73
N GLU A 163 -24.79 -1.62 3.83
CA GLU A 163 -25.74 -0.65 4.34
C GLU A 163 -25.00 0.68 4.53
N PRO A 164 -25.63 1.84 4.25
CA PRO A 164 -24.98 3.13 4.44
C PRO A 164 -24.38 3.23 5.83
N GLU A 165 -23.12 3.67 5.93
CA GLU A 165 -22.43 3.81 7.21
C GLU A 165 -23.32 4.54 8.21
N LYS A 166 -23.41 4.02 9.43
CA LYS A 166 -24.25 4.66 10.44
C LYS A 166 -23.64 6.02 10.78
N PRO A 167 -24.45 7.09 10.90
CA PRO A 167 -23.92 8.43 11.18
C PRO A 167 -23.09 8.50 12.47
N GLY A 168 -22.08 9.38 12.47
CA GLY A 168 -21.20 9.62 13.61
C GLY A 168 -19.85 8.92 13.53
N ALA A 169 -18.96 9.22 14.48
CA ALA A 169 -17.58 8.75 14.49
C ALA A 169 -17.31 7.79 15.65
N CYS A 170 -16.37 6.85 15.44
CA CYS A 170 -15.94 5.94 16.49
C CYS A 170 -15.22 6.67 17.64
N PRO A 171 -15.33 6.17 18.88
CA PRO A 171 -14.54 6.66 20.00
C PRO A 171 -13.04 6.64 19.69
N THR A 172 -12.33 7.69 20.07
CA THR A 172 -10.87 7.62 20.09
C THR A 172 -10.42 6.91 21.36
N ILE A 173 -9.60 5.90 21.19
CA ILE A 173 -9.08 5.13 22.32
C ILE A 173 -7.89 5.89 22.89
N ASN A 174 -8.04 6.40 24.11
CA ASN A 174 -6.91 6.92 24.85
C ASN A 174 -6.26 5.74 25.61
N PHE A 175 -5.14 5.24 25.11
CA PHE A 175 -4.48 4.03 25.62
C PHE A 175 -4.12 4.11 27.11
N GLU A 176 -3.97 5.31 27.68
CA GLU A 176 -3.70 5.49 29.12
C GLU A 176 -4.92 5.21 30.01
N LYS A 177 -6.14 5.31 29.45
CA LYS A 177 -7.41 5.15 30.19
C LYS A 177 -8.28 4.02 29.66
N ALA A 178 -7.91 3.42 28.53
CA ALA A 178 -8.62 2.32 27.94
C ALA A 178 -8.47 1.08 28.83
N LYS A 179 -9.54 0.72 29.54
CA LYS A 179 -9.72 -0.68 29.94
C LYS A 179 -9.64 -1.48 28.65
N LEU A 180 -8.60 -2.31 28.52
CA LEU A 180 -8.45 -3.25 27.42
C LEU A 180 -9.79 -4.00 27.30
N GLY A 181 -10.54 -3.72 26.24
CA GLY A 181 -11.77 -4.45 25.94
C GLY A 181 -11.44 -5.92 25.71
N VAL A 182 -12.46 -6.75 25.50
CA VAL A 182 -12.22 -8.11 25.01
C VAL A 182 -11.55 -8.00 23.64
N CYS A 183 -10.37 -8.58 23.48
CA CYS A 183 -9.72 -8.69 22.18
C CYS A 183 -10.42 -9.77 21.36
N ALA A 184 -11.53 -9.38 20.73
CA ALA A 184 -12.35 -10.24 19.91
C ALA A 184 -13.01 -9.40 18.81
N GLU A 185 -13.20 -10.01 17.65
CA GLU A 185 -13.96 -9.46 16.53
C GLU A 185 -15.45 -9.76 16.75
N MET A 186 -16.16 -8.83 17.40
CA MET A 186 -17.60 -8.97 17.67
C MET A 186 -18.49 -8.35 16.59
N CYS A 187 -17.92 -7.59 15.67
CA CYS A 187 -18.57 -7.00 14.50
C CYS A 187 -17.52 -6.76 13.42
N SER A 188 -17.93 -6.64 12.17
CA SER A 188 -17.06 -6.25 11.04
C SER A 188 -17.54 -4.95 10.39
N HIS A 189 -18.84 -4.68 10.45
CA HIS A 189 -19.46 -3.49 9.87
C HIS A 189 -20.50 -2.89 10.82
N ASP A 190 -20.83 -1.62 10.61
CA ASP A 190 -21.86 -0.93 11.39
C ASP A 190 -23.22 -1.65 11.34
N GLY A 191 -23.53 -2.32 10.23
CA GLY A 191 -24.76 -3.11 10.05
C GLY A 191 -24.85 -4.32 10.99
N ASP A 192 -23.72 -4.88 11.43
CA ASP A 192 -23.71 -5.98 12.40
C ASP A 192 -24.16 -5.53 13.79
N CYS A 193 -24.07 -4.22 14.05
CA CYS A 193 -24.39 -3.64 15.33
C CYS A 193 -25.87 -3.29 15.42
N PRO A 194 -26.52 -3.48 16.58
CA PRO A 194 -27.91 -3.08 16.75
C PRO A 194 -28.03 -1.55 16.81
N ASN A 195 -29.19 -1.03 16.39
CA ASN A 195 -29.55 0.39 16.48
C ASN A 195 -28.53 1.31 15.77
N ASP A 196 -28.18 2.45 16.36
CA ASP A 196 -27.24 3.45 15.87
C ASP A 196 -25.76 3.14 16.21
N ARG A 197 -25.48 1.97 16.79
CA ARG A 197 -24.10 1.62 17.19
C ARG A 197 -23.23 1.33 15.97
N LYS A 198 -21.99 1.80 16.03
CA LYS A 198 -20.96 1.59 15.00
C LYS A 198 -20.01 0.48 15.41
N CYS A 199 -19.46 -0.22 14.42
CA CYS A 199 -18.41 -1.20 14.66
C CYS A 199 -17.07 -0.50 14.79
N CYS A 200 -16.56 -0.40 16.01
CA CYS A 200 -15.38 0.41 16.32
C CYS A 200 -14.26 -0.46 16.87
N SER A 201 -13.02 -0.15 16.48
CA SER A 201 -11.86 -0.79 17.06
C SER A 201 -11.80 -0.47 18.56
N ASN A 202 -11.43 -1.47 19.36
CA ASN A 202 -11.12 -1.33 20.77
C ASN A 202 -9.60 -1.45 21.07
N GLY A 203 -8.78 -1.39 20.02
CA GLY A 203 -7.32 -1.44 20.10
C GLY A 203 -6.72 -2.83 19.88
N CYS A 204 -7.53 -3.89 19.95
CA CYS A 204 -7.10 -5.26 19.68
C CYS A 204 -8.10 -6.06 18.82
N GLY A 205 -9.38 -5.68 18.84
CA GLY A 205 -10.40 -6.16 17.90
C GLY A 205 -11.49 -5.12 17.67
N HIS A 206 -12.70 -5.53 17.27
CA HIS A 206 -13.83 -4.64 17.02
C HIS A 206 -15.05 -4.96 17.89
N GLN A 207 -15.72 -3.91 18.34
CA GLN A 207 -16.92 -3.99 19.15
C GLN A 207 -17.93 -2.93 18.74
N CYS A 208 -19.21 -3.26 18.86
CA CYS A 208 -20.29 -2.29 18.71
C CYS A 208 -20.26 -1.23 19.81
N MET A 209 -19.93 0.01 19.44
CA MET A 209 -19.85 1.16 20.34
C MET A 209 -20.86 2.24 19.95
N ALA A 210 -21.25 3.07 20.92
CA ALA A 210 -22.08 4.23 20.62
C ALA A 210 -21.22 5.28 19.88
N PRO A 211 -21.66 5.82 18.73
CA PRO A 211 -20.89 6.80 17.99
C PRO A 211 -20.97 8.19 18.64
N TYR A 212 -19.93 8.98 18.44
CA TYR A 212 -19.96 10.42 18.73
C TYR A 212 -20.65 11.16 17.58
N LYS A 213 -21.51 12.11 17.93
CA LYS A 213 -22.14 12.99 16.94
C LYS A 213 -21.11 13.96 16.40
N GLU A 214 -20.85 13.90 15.10
CA GLU A 214 -20.01 14.88 14.42
C GLU A 214 -20.79 16.18 14.19
N LYS A 215 -20.13 17.32 14.39
CA LYS A 215 -20.67 18.62 14.00
C LYS A 215 -20.51 18.84 12.49
N PRO A 216 -21.42 19.59 11.85
CA PRO A 216 -21.37 19.84 10.41
C PRO A 216 -20.08 20.53 9.93
N GLY A 217 -19.67 20.23 8.69
CA GLY A 217 -18.50 20.83 8.03
C GLY A 217 -17.23 19.97 8.11
N VAL A 218 -16.15 20.44 7.47
CA VAL A 218 -14.89 19.69 7.33
C VAL A 218 -13.73 20.39 8.03
N CYS A 219 -12.83 19.60 8.61
CA CYS A 219 -11.61 20.12 9.23
C CYS A 219 -10.71 20.82 8.20
N PRO A 220 -10.07 21.94 8.56
CA PRO A 220 -9.09 22.58 7.71
C PRO A 220 -7.90 21.66 7.37
N ARG A 221 -7.51 21.57 6.10
CA ARG A 221 -6.42 20.70 5.64
C ARG A 221 -5.03 21.03 6.22
N ARG A 222 -4.84 22.22 6.80
CA ARG A 222 -3.56 22.66 7.38
C ARG A 222 -3.80 23.62 8.53
N VAL A 223 -3.70 23.13 9.77
CA VAL A 223 -3.54 24.03 10.91
C VAL A 223 -2.05 24.17 11.19
N ILE A 224 -1.45 25.27 10.71
CA ILE A 224 -0.06 25.65 11.03
C ILE A 224 -0.09 26.31 12.39
N GLY A 225 -0.35 25.53 13.44
CA GLY A 225 -0.17 25.95 14.82
C GLY A 225 1.23 25.57 15.28
N VAL A 226 2.03 26.55 15.72
CA VAL A 226 3.35 26.32 16.37
C VAL A 226 3.15 25.92 17.85
N ARG A 227 2.05 25.23 18.18
CA ARG A 227 1.79 24.77 19.54
C ARG A 227 2.36 23.37 19.75
N LEU A 228 2.82 23.16 20.97
CA LEU A 228 3.22 21.86 21.49
C LEU A 228 2.11 20.83 21.22
N CYS A 229 2.51 19.57 21.05
CA CYS A 229 1.63 18.44 20.77
C CYS A 229 0.65 18.23 21.94
N GLU A 230 -0.47 18.94 21.90
CA GLU A 230 -1.47 18.97 22.96
C GLU A 230 -2.80 18.43 22.41
N GLU A 231 -3.40 17.50 23.15
CA GLU A 231 -4.69 16.87 22.84
C GLU A 231 -5.80 17.68 23.53
N LEU A 232 -6.18 18.83 22.96
CA LEU A 232 -7.13 19.78 23.56
C LEU A 232 -8.60 19.31 23.45
N CYS A 233 -8.88 18.40 22.54
CA CYS A 233 -10.20 17.81 22.32
C CYS A 233 -10.04 16.37 21.84
N ALA A 234 -11.01 15.50 22.15
CA ALA A 234 -11.09 14.15 21.59
C ALA A 234 -12.15 14.09 20.47
N HIS A 235 -13.26 14.81 20.66
CA HIS A 235 -14.43 14.81 19.79
C HIS A 235 -15.00 16.22 19.59
N ASP A 236 -15.80 16.41 18.52
CA ASP A 236 -16.47 17.69 18.24
C ASP A 236 -17.33 18.18 19.41
N THR A 237 -17.86 17.27 20.23
CA THR A 237 -18.63 17.59 21.43
C THR A 237 -17.82 18.25 22.54
N ASP A 238 -16.50 18.10 22.53
CA ASP A 238 -15.59 18.74 23.49
C ASP A 238 -15.33 20.21 23.12
N CYS A 239 -15.60 20.56 21.86
CA CYS A 239 -15.39 21.90 21.35
C CYS A 239 -16.63 22.78 21.55
N PRO A 240 -16.45 24.08 21.82
CA PRO A 240 -17.58 25.01 21.92
C PRO A 240 -18.27 25.21 20.56
N ASP A 241 -19.50 25.71 20.61
CA ASP A 241 -20.27 26.18 19.45
C ASP A 241 -20.27 25.18 18.27
N ASP A 242 -19.95 25.64 17.06
CA ASP A 242 -19.86 24.84 15.83
C ASP A 242 -18.42 24.38 15.52
N GLU A 243 -17.46 24.56 16.44
CA GLU A 243 -16.08 24.15 16.21
C GLU A 243 -15.93 22.63 16.21
N LYS A 244 -15.11 22.12 15.28
CA LYS A 244 -14.78 20.70 15.15
C LYS A 244 -13.44 20.41 15.81
N CYS A 245 -13.32 19.22 16.37
CA CYS A 245 -12.07 18.71 16.90
C CYS A 245 -11.22 18.16 15.74
N CYS A 246 -10.18 18.89 15.37
CA CYS A 246 -9.41 18.61 14.18
C CYS A 246 -7.98 18.20 14.50
N SER A 247 -7.48 17.20 13.78
CA SER A 247 -6.10 16.74 13.89
C SER A 247 -5.13 17.83 13.43
N THR A 248 -4.18 18.15 14.29
CA THR A 248 -3.03 19.01 13.95
C THR A 248 -1.85 18.12 13.53
N LYS A 249 -0.64 18.69 13.42
CA LYS A 249 0.57 17.90 13.11
C LYS A 249 0.88 16.84 14.16
N CYS A 250 0.52 17.04 15.42
CA CYS A 250 0.89 16.13 16.50
C CYS A 250 -0.08 16.12 17.70
N GLY A 251 -1.30 16.65 17.52
CA GLY A 251 -2.33 16.66 18.56
C GLY A 251 -3.70 16.94 17.96
N ARG A 252 -4.62 17.49 18.76
CA ARG A 252 -5.96 17.87 18.33
C ARG A 252 -6.36 19.20 18.93
N GLU A 253 -7.02 20.04 18.14
CA GLU A 253 -7.53 21.32 18.61
C GLU A 253 -8.90 21.65 18.02
N CYS A 254 -9.68 22.43 18.76
CA CYS A 254 -10.96 22.93 18.29
C CYS A 254 -10.73 24.00 17.23
N THR A 255 -11.29 23.79 16.04
CA THR A 255 -11.16 24.73 14.93
C THR A 255 -12.51 24.96 14.25
N PRO A 256 -12.79 26.19 13.80
CA PRO A 256 -13.96 26.46 12.97
C PRO A 256 -13.92 25.63 11.67
N PRO A 257 -15.02 24.95 11.32
CA PRO A 257 -15.05 24.09 10.14
C PRO A 257 -15.17 24.87 8.83
N PHE A 258 -14.66 24.30 7.73
CA PHE A 258 -15.03 24.75 6.40
C PHE A 258 -16.44 24.28 6.06
N LYS A 259 -17.31 25.22 5.69
CA LYS A 259 -18.66 24.93 5.21
C LYS A 259 -18.55 24.35 3.79
N VAL A 260 -18.99 23.11 3.62
CA VAL A 260 -19.16 22.53 2.28
C VAL A 260 -20.37 23.22 1.65
N LYS A 261 -20.17 23.94 0.55
CA LYS A 261 -21.31 24.36 -0.27
C LYS A 261 -21.87 23.11 -0.92
N LEU A 262 -23.08 22.71 -0.50
CA LEU A 262 -23.86 21.75 -1.26
C LEU A 262 -24.15 22.41 -2.62
N THR A 263 -23.55 21.88 -3.67
CA THR A 263 -23.99 22.18 -5.04
C THR A 263 -25.23 21.32 -5.27
N ASP A 264 -26.39 21.96 -5.25
CA ASP A 264 -27.66 21.39 -5.72
C ASP A 264 -27.58 21.03 -7.21
#